data_AF-A0A969LAZ5-F1
#
_entry.id   AF-A0A969LAZ5-F1
#
_cell.length_a   1.000
_cell.length_b   1.000
_cell.length_c   1.000
_cell.angle_alpha   90.00
_cell.angle_beta   90.00
_cell.angle_gamma   90.00
#
_symmetry.space_group_name_H-M   'P 1'
#
loop_
_entity.id
_entity.type
_entity.pdbx_description
1 polymer ?
#
loop_
_entity_poly.entity_id
_entity_poly.type
_entity_poly.pdbx_seq_one_letter_code
_entity_poly.pdbx_strand_id
1 'polypeptide(L)'
;MNAQLLEPILQSVELPKLIRELQKRWEDEQARRHEFWENISDDVKAEFIQGEIIYHSPVKRRHLRASRKILNQLINHTDGKNMGEVGYEKTMIRLTRNDYEPDICFWAHEKVQLFDDDQSIFPVPNFIVEVLSPSTEDRDRGVKFQDYALHGVSEYWIVDPKNKFIEQYILENDQYTLVFKSQKSQVESRAVPGFQMLVEDIFKN
;
A
#
# COMPACT_ATOMS: atom_id res chain seq x y z
N MET A 1 -15.49 11.49 -5.04
CA MET A 1 -15.24 12.18 -6.34
C MET A 1 -15.20 13.69 -6.10
N ASN A 2 -14.13 14.38 -6.50
CA ASN A 2 -14.01 15.82 -6.26
C ASN A 2 -14.82 16.61 -7.30
N ALA A 3 -16.03 17.04 -6.94
CA ALA A 3 -16.94 17.78 -7.83
C ALA A 3 -16.30 19.07 -8.39
N GLN A 4 -15.35 19.69 -7.68
CA GLN A 4 -14.69 20.91 -8.12
C GLN A 4 -13.77 20.70 -9.34
N LEU A 5 -13.26 19.48 -9.55
CA LEU A 5 -12.45 19.15 -10.72
C LEU A 5 -13.29 18.91 -11.97
N LEU A 6 -14.55 18.53 -11.82
CA LEU A 6 -15.43 18.19 -12.95
C LEU A 6 -16.08 19.43 -13.56
N GLU A 7 -16.41 20.44 -12.75
CA GLU A 7 -17.11 21.65 -13.22
C GLU A 7 -16.44 22.31 -14.44
N PRO A 8 -15.12 22.57 -14.45
CA PRO A 8 -14.48 23.20 -15.61
C PRO A 8 -14.55 22.32 -16.88
N ILE A 9 -14.50 20.99 -16.72
CA ILE A 9 -14.56 20.04 -17.83
C ILE A 9 -15.97 20.02 -18.41
N LEU A 10 -16.99 19.96 -17.56
CA LEU A 10 -18.41 19.90 -17.96
C LEU A 10 -18.87 21.18 -18.65
N GLN A 11 -18.32 22.33 -18.28
CA GLN A 11 -18.64 23.63 -18.89
C GLN A 11 -17.87 23.90 -20.19
N SER A 12 -16.89 23.05 -20.55
CA SER A 12 -16.08 23.24 -21.74
C SER A 12 -16.85 22.90 -23.03
N VAL A 13 -16.78 23.78 -24.03
CA VAL A 13 -17.28 23.49 -25.39
C VAL A 13 -16.50 22.37 -26.07
N GLU A 14 -15.28 22.06 -25.59
CA GLU A 14 -14.48 20.93 -26.07
C GLU A 14 -14.83 19.60 -25.36
N LEU A 15 -15.86 19.56 -24.50
CA LEU A 15 -16.22 18.37 -23.71
C LEU A 15 -16.23 17.06 -24.52
N PRO A 16 -16.85 16.95 -25.72
CA PRO A 16 -16.80 15.71 -26.49
C PRO A 16 -15.39 15.30 -26.93
N LYS A 17 -14.51 16.26 -27.20
CA LYS A 17 -13.11 16.01 -27.56
C LYS A 17 -12.29 15.61 -26.33
N LEU A 18 -12.53 16.27 -25.19
CA LEU A 18 -11.90 15.91 -23.91
C LEU A 18 -12.28 14.50 -23.47
N ILE A 19 -13.55 14.10 -23.59
CA ILE A 19 -14.00 12.74 -23.27
C ILE A 19 -13.26 11.71 -24.13
N ARG A 20 -13.19 11.92 -25.45
CA ARG A 20 -12.47 11.00 -26.35
C ARG A 20 -10.98 10.91 -26.03
N GLU A 21 -10.35 12.04 -25.72
CA GLU A 21 -8.93 12.08 -25.34
C GLU A 21 -8.69 11.35 -24.01
N LEU A 22 -9.55 11.55 -23.00
CA LEU A 22 -9.47 10.87 -21.71
C LEU A 22 -9.68 9.36 -21.85
N GLN A 23 -10.66 8.94 -22.65
CA GLN A 23 -10.92 7.53 -22.96
C GLN A 23 -9.72 6.88 -23.62
N LYS A 24 -9.16 7.53 -24.66
CA LYS A 24 -7.98 7.01 -25.34
C LYS A 24 -6.78 6.89 -24.38
N ARG A 25 -6.50 7.91 -23.58
CA ARG A 25 -5.40 7.86 -22.60
C ARG A 25 -5.60 6.78 -21.55
N TRP A 26 -6.83 6.55 -21.12
CA TRP A 26 -7.18 5.48 -20.21
C TRP A 26 -6.94 4.11 -20.83
N GLU A 27 -7.37 3.90 -22.09
CA GLU A 27 -7.12 2.68 -22.85
C GLU A 27 -5.62 2.42 -23.04
N ASP A 28 -4.86 3.44 -23.44
CA ASP A 28 -3.40 3.36 -23.58
C ASP A 28 -2.73 3.04 -22.23
N GLU A 29 -3.23 3.58 -21.12
CA GLU A 29 -2.76 3.27 -19.77
C GLU A 29 -3.05 1.81 -19.38
N GLN A 30 -4.25 1.31 -19.65
CA GLN A 30 -4.61 -0.08 -19.37
C GLN A 30 -3.82 -1.06 -20.24
N ALA A 31 -3.54 -0.72 -21.50
CA ALA A 31 -2.69 -1.53 -22.37
C ALA A 31 -1.27 -1.65 -21.80
N ARG A 32 -0.67 -0.55 -21.33
CA ARG A 32 0.64 -0.56 -20.66
C ARG A 32 0.63 -1.34 -19.35
N ARG A 33 -0.45 -1.24 -18.57
CA ARG A 33 -0.61 -2.00 -17.33
C ARG A 33 -0.67 -3.50 -17.60
N HIS A 34 -1.38 -3.91 -18.66
CA HIS A 34 -1.41 -5.29 -19.08
C HIS A 34 -0.04 -5.77 -19.57
N GLU A 35 0.66 -4.98 -20.38
CA GLU A 35 2.02 -5.27 -20.82
C GLU A 35 2.99 -5.40 -19.63
N PHE A 36 2.82 -4.57 -18.60
CA PHE A 36 3.59 -4.67 -17.36
C PHE A 36 3.43 -6.05 -16.69
N TRP A 37 2.21 -6.58 -16.58
CA TRP A 37 1.98 -7.91 -15.99
C TRP A 37 2.58 -9.05 -16.82
N GLU A 38 2.50 -8.97 -18.15
CA GLU A 38 3.03 -10.01 -19.04
C GLU A 38 4.58 -10.03 -19.07
N ASN A 39 5.22 -8.90 -18.79
CA ASN A 39 6.67 -8.74 -18.97
C ASN A 39 7.46 -8.50 -17.69
N ILE A 40 6.81 -8.32 -16.53
CA ILE A 40 7.53 -8.17 -15.27
C ILE A 40 8.25 -9.49 -14.95
N SER A 41 9.56 -9.40 -14.70
CA SER A 41 10.36 -10.55 -14.30
C SER A 41 10.20 -10.83 -12.81
N ASP A 42 10.12 -12.12 -12.47
CA ASP A 42 10.09 -12.63 -11.10
C ASP A 42 11.27 -12.18 -10.23
N ASP A 43 12.36 -11.67 -10.83
CA ASP A 43 13.55 -11.17 -10.12
C ASP A 43 13.46 -9.68 -9.76
N VAL A 44 12.52 -8.94 -10.35
CA VAL A 44 12.40 -7.49 -10.16
C VAL A 44 11.25 -7.16 -9.20
N LYS A 45 11.45 -6.14 -8.35
CA LYS A 45 10.38 -5.52 -7.54
C LYS A 45 9.95 -4.24 -8.25
N ALA A 46 8.69 -4.14 -8.67
CA ALA A 46 8.18 -3.00 -9.43
C ALA A 46 6.69 -2.76 -9.20
N GLU A 47 6.29 -1.49 -9.31
CA GLU A 47 4.91 -1.04 -9.13
C GLU A 47 4.41 -0.34 -10.38
N PHE A 48 3.10 -0.39 -10.62
CA PHE A 48 2.45 0.38 -11.68
C PHE A 48 1.68 1.54 -11.06
N ILE A 49 2.18 2.77 -11.25
CA ILE A 49 1.66 3.96 -10.56
C ILE A 49 1.33 5.03 -11.59
N GLN A 50 0.05 5.36 -11.73
CA GLN A 50 -0.48 6.44 -12.57
C GLN A 50 -0.02 6.37 -14.04
N GLY A 51 0.13 5.15 -14.57
CA GLY A 51 0.54 4.90 -15.94
C GLY A 51 2.03 4.69 -16.16
N GLU A 52 2.83 4.67 -15.09
CA GLU A 52 4.28 4.46 -15.14
C GLU A 52 4.70 3.20 -14.36
N ILE A 53 5.72 2.50 -14.86
CA ILE A 53 6.37 1.39 -14.15
C ILE A 53 7.48 1.96 -13.28
N ILE A 54 7.41 1.72 -11.97
CA ILE A 54 8.36 2.19 -10.98
C ILE A 54 9.21 1.02 -10.50
N TYR A 55 10.49 1.03 -10.87
CA TYR A 55 11.46 0.03 -10.43
C TYR A 55 12.08 0.40 -9.09
N HIS A 56 12.16 -0.57 -8.18
CA HIS A 56 12.73 -0.36 -6.86
C HIS A 56 14.23 -0.62 -6.82
N SER A 57 14.95 0.26 -6.12
CA SER A 57 16.38 0.07 -5.83
C SER A 57 16.58 -0.88 -4.64
N PRO A 58 17.77 -1.51 -4.50
CA PRO A 58 18.09 -2.32 -3.34
C PRO A 58 17.86 -1.58 -2.01
N VAL A 59 17.22 -2.26 -1.06
CA VAL A 59 16.87 -1.68 0.23
C VAL A 59 18.08 -1.46 1.13
N LYS A 60 18.07 -0.38 1.91
CA LYS A 60 19.12 -0.12 2.91
C LYS A 60 18.96 -1.07 4.10
N ARG A 61 20.05 -1.49 4.72
CA ARG A 61 20.05 -2.39 5.90
C ARG A 61 19.08 -1.98 7.02
N ARG A 62 18.90 -0.68 7.27
CA ARG A 62 17.97 -0.17 8.29
C ARG A 62 16.49 -0.39 7.94
N HIS A 63 16.16 -0.28 6.66
CA HIS A 63 14.81 -0.57 6.14
C HIS A 63 14.54 -2.05 6.31
N LEU A 64 15.41 -2.91 5.75
CA LEU A 64 15.32 -4.37 5.87
C LEU A 64 15.16 -4.85 7.33
N ARG A 65 15.91 -4.25 8.26
CA ARG A 65 15.82 -4.58 9.69
C ARG A 65 14.46 -4.22 10.28
N ALA A 66 13.97 -3.01 10.01
CA ALA A 66 12.67 -2.55 10.51
C ALA A 66 11.54 -3.40 9.93
N SER A 67 11.51 -3.61 8.61
CA SER A 67 10.50 -4.43 7.93
C SER A 67 10.49 -5.85 8.49
N ARG A 68 11.66 -6.50 8.61
CA ARG A 68 11.76 -7.86 9.17
C ARG A 68 11.26 -7.96 10.62
N LYS A 69 11.53 -6.94 11.46
CA LYS A 69 11.10 -6.94 12.87
C LYS A 69 9.58 -6.83 13.01
N ILE A 70 8.95 -6.04 12.14
CA ILE A 70 7.49 -5.90 12.08
C ILE A 70 6.89 -7.20 11.51
N LEU A 71 7.41 -7.66 10.38
CA LEU A 71 6.97 -8.88 9.69
C LEU A 71 6.94 -10.08 10.63
N ASN A 72 8.05 -10.36 11.31
CA ASN A 72 8.15 -11.51 12.20
C ASN A 72 7.15 -11.45 13.36
N GLN A 73 6.93 -10.26 13.94
CA GLN A 73 5.96 -10.11 15.03
C GLN A 73 4.53 -10.26 14.53
N LEU A 74 4.24 -9.74 13.33
CA LEU A 74 2.93 -9.85 12.72
C LEU A 74 2.61 -11.30 12.36
N ILE A 75 3.51 -12.01 11.67
CA ILE A 75 3.39 -13.44 11.35
C ILE A 75 3.18 -14.27 12.63
N ASN A 76 4.04 -14.08 13.64
CA ASN A 76 3.90 -14.80 14.92
C ASN A 76 2.56 -14.53 15.61
N HIS A 77 1.95 -13.36 15.35
CA HIS A 77 0.65 -13.04 15.90
C HIS A 77 -0.49 -13.67 15.11
N THR A 78 -0.39 -13.77 13.79
CA THR A 78 -1.47 -14.23 12.90
C THR A 78 -1.47 -15.73 12.68
N ASP A 79 -0.29 -16.35 12.59
CA ASP A 79 -0.14 -17.77 12.24
C ASP A 79 -0.74 -18.70 13.29
N GLY A 80 -1.44 -19.73 12.82
CA GLY A 80 -2.10 -20.72 13.68
C GLY A 80 -3.34 -20.21 14.42
N LYS A 81 -3.78 -18.96 14.19
CA LYS A 81 -4.95 -18.35 14.87
C LYS A 81 -6.14 -18.06 13.95
N ASN A 82 -6.10 -18.51 12.70
CA ASN A 82 -7.14 -18.28 11.69
C ASN A 82 -7.52 -16.79 11.55
N MET A 83 -6.53 -15.89 11.65
CA MET A 83 -6.76 -14.44 11.64
C MET A 83 -6.76 -13.87 10.22
N GLY A 84 -6.03 -14.51 9.30
CA GLY A 84 -5.75 -13.97 7.99
C GLY A 84 -4.35 -14.36 7.52
N GLU A 85 -3.85 -13.62 6.53
CA GLU A 85 -2.58 -13.87 5.86
C GLU A 85 -1.75 -12.59 5.77
N VAL A 86 -0.44 -12.71 5.94
CA VAL A 86 0.52 -11.61 5.90
C VAL A 86 1.32 -11.67 4.60
N GLY A 87 1.19 -10.64 3.77
CA GLY A 87 1.99 -10.43 2.57
C GLY A 87 3.24 -9.59 2.86
N TYR A 88 4.33 -9.86 2.13
CA TYR A 88 5.61 -9.16 2.25
C TYR A 88 6.45 -9.30 0.98
N GLU A 89 7.47 -8.45 0.84
CA GLU A 89 8.40 -8.42 -0.29
C GLU A 89 7.74 -8.15 -1.65
N LYS A 90 7.30 -9.21 -2.37
CA LYS A 90 6.76 -9.16 -3.74
C LYS A 90 5.28 -9.52 -3.81
N THR A 91 4.54 -9.17 -2.77
CA THR A 91 3.10 -9.36 -2.77
C THR A 91 2.44 -8.21 -3.53
N MET A 92 2.06 -8.46 -4.78
CA MET A 92 1.41 -7.45 -5.63
C MET A 92 -0.06 -7.31 -5.27
N ILE A 93 -0.49 -6.10 -4.91
CA ILE A 93 -1.89 -5.75 -4.67
C ILE A 93 -2.43 -4.91 -5.83
N ARG A 94 -3.65 -5.21 -6.24
CA ARG A 94 -4.31 -4.50 -7.34
C ARG A 94 -5.40 -3.56 -6.83
N LEU A 95 -5.25 -2.28 -7.18
CA LEU A 95 -6.28 -1.25 -7.02
C LEU A 95 -6.87 -0.88 -8.38
N THR A 96 -7.83 0.04 -8.38
CA THR A 96 -8.57 0.42 -9.60
C THR A 96 -7.64 0.89 -10.72
N ARG A 97 -6.67 1.77 -10.39
CA ARG A 97 -5.73 2.36 -11.36
C ARG A 97 -4.29 1.88 -11.20
N ASN A 98 -3.89 1.52 -9.98
CA ASN A 98 -2.50 1.26 -9.63
C ASN A 98 -2.30 -0.17 -9.12
N ASP A 99 -1.07 -0.68 -9.27
CA ASP A 99 -0.60 -1.92 -8.67
C ASP A 99 0.59 -1.60 -7.77
N TYR A 100 0.54 -2.09 -6.53
CA TYR A 100 1.54 -1.79 -5.50
C TYR A 100 2.13 -3.07 -4.92
N GLU A 101 3.35 -2.97 -4.42
CA GLU A 101 4.04 -4.03 -3.68
C GLU A 101 4.43 -3.48 -2.30
N PRO A 102 3.45 -3.33 -1.39
CA PRO A 102 3.70 -2.78 -0.06
C PRO A 102 4.78 -3.57 0.67
N ASP A 103 5.55 -2.91 1.55
CA ASP A 103 6.59 -3.61 2.31
C ASP A 103 6.03 -4.75 3.15
N ILE A 104 4.88 -4.52 3.81
CA ILE A 104 4.11 -5.52 4.55
C ILE A 104 2.62 -5.21 4.41
N CYS A 105 1.79 -6.23 4.27
CA CYS A 105 0.35 -6.08 4.31
C CYS A 105 -0.33 -7.28 4.97
N PHE A 106 -1.60 -7.12 5.34
CA PHE A 106 -2.39 -8.19 5.93
C PHE A 106 -3.83 -8.18 5.39
N TRP A 107 -4.31 -9.37 5.05
CA TRP A 107 -5.70 -9.65 4.74
C TRP A 107 -6.33 -10.43 5.88
N ALA A 108 -7.45 -9.93 6.37
CA ALA A 108 -8.22 -10.66 7.37
C ALA A 108 -8.84 -11.93 6.78
N HIS A 109 -9.14 -12.89 7.65
CA HIS A 109 -9.57 -14.24 7.29
C HIS A 109 -10.68 -14.28 6.23
N GLU A 110 -11.67 -13.40 6.32
CA GLU A 110 -12.79 -13.32 5.38
C GLU A 110 -12.36 -13.02 3.94
N LYS A 111 -11.24 -12.30 3.74
CA LYS A 111 -10.69 -12.04 2.40
C LYS A 111 -9.85 -13.20 1.90
N VAL A 112 -9.07 -13.81 2.79
CA VAL A 112 -8.18 -14.94 2.47
C VAL A 112 -8.96 -16.18 2.00
N GLN A 113 -10.20 -16.35 2.44
CA GLN A 113 -11.07 -17.44 1.95
C GLN A 113 -11.31 -17.40 0.43
N LEU A 114 -11.06 -16.27 -0.21
CA LEU A 114 -11.21 -16.09 -1.66
C LEU A 114 -9.89 -16.28 -2.41
N PHE A 115 -8.80 -16.59 -1.70
CA PHE A 115 -7.48 -16.73 -2.28
C PHE A 115 -7.30 -18.09 -2.94
N ASP A 116 -6.46 -18.09 -3.96
CA ASP A 116 -6.02 -19.26 -4.69
C ASP A 116 -4.49 -19.33 -4.61
N ASP A 117 -3.94 -20.54 -4.47
CA ASP A 117 -2.49 -20.75 -4.28
C ASP A 117 -1.67 -20.36 -5.53
N ASP A 118 -2.29 -20.37 -6.71
CA ASP A 118 -1.65 -20.04 -7.99
C ASP A 118 -1.87 -18.56 -8.40
N GLN A 119 -2.50 -17.74 -7.55
CA GLN A 119 -2.66 -16.31 -7.83
C GLN A 119 -1.38 -15.52 -7.49
N SER A 120 -1.06 -14.53 -8.31
CA SER A 120 0.08 -13.61 -8.11
C SER A 120 -0.35 -12.17 -7.80
N ILE A 121 -1.65 -11.86 -7.91
CA ILE A 121 -2.22 -10.53 -7.74
C ILE A 121 -3.35 -10.58 -6.72
N PHE A 122 -3.20 -9.83 -5.65
CA PHE A 122 -4.09 -9.87 -4.49
C PHE A 122 -5.04 -8.67 -4.45
N PRO A 123 -6.22 -8.81 -3.83
CA PRO A 123 -7.13 -7.70 -3.61
C PRO A 123 -6.59 -6.72 -2.55
N VAL A 124 -7.32 -5.64 -2.31
CA VAL A 124 -6.93 -4.61 -1.33
C VAL A 124 -6.83 -5.22 0.10
N PRO A 125 -5.70 -5.06 0.80
CA PRO A 125 -5.53 -5.55 2.17
C PRO A 125 -6.30 -4.72 3.20
N ASN A 126 -6.46 -5.25 4.41
CA ASN A 126 -7.05 -4.52 5.54
C ASN A 126 -6.03 -3.57 6.19
N PHE A 127 -4.76 -3.98 6.19
CA PHE A 127 -3.66 -3.30 6.86
C PHE A 127 -2.44 -3.26 5.94
N ILE A 128 -1.78 -2.11 5.88
CA ILE A 128 -0.52 -1.91 5.15
C ILE A 128 0.51 -1.23 6.05
N VAL A 129 1.76 -1.66 5.96
CA VAL A 129 2.92 -0.95 6.50
C VAL A 129 3.86 -0.59 5.35
N GLU A 130 4.26 0.68 5.29
CA GLU A 130 5.36 1.12 4.42
C GLU A 130 6.52 1.61 5.29
N VAL A 131 7.72 1.11 5.01
CA VAL A 131 8.94 1.51 5.70
C VAL A 131 9.67 2.51 4.83
N LEU A 132 9.82 3.73 5.32
CA LEU A 132 10.31 4.84 4.53
C LEU A 132 11.75 4.63 4.04
N SER A 133 11.94 4.98 2.78
CA SER A 133 13.24 5.14 2.14
C SER A 133 13.27 6.49 1.40
N PRO A 134 14.46 7.08 1.16
CA PRO A 134 14.55 8.34 0.41
C PRO A 134 13.95 8.27 -1.01
N SER A 135 13.82 7.08 -1.59
CA SER A 135 13.29 6.87 -2.94
C SER A 135 11.78 6.66 -3.01
N THR A 136 11.14 6.34 -1.87
CA THR A 136 9.71 5.99 -1.81
C THR A 136 8.89 6.96 -0.97
N GLU A 137 9.50 7.71 -0.05
CA GLU A 137 8.80 8.54 0.93
C GLU A 137 7.76 9.49 0.32
N ASP A 138 8.08 10.14 -0.81
CA ASP A 138 7.13 11.03 -1.49
C ASP A 138 5.88 10.29 -2.00
N ARG A 139 6.02 9.04 -2.42
CA ARG A 139 4.89 8.21 -2.88
C ARG A 139 4.11 7.63 -1.69
N ASP A 140 4.82 7.13 -0.68
CA ASP A 140 4.25 6.54 0.54
C ASP A 140 3.40 7.57 1.30
N ARG A 141 3.85 8.84 1.35
CA ARG A 141 3.11 9.96 1.95
C ARG A 141 2.15 10.68 1.00
N GLY A 142 2.21 10.36 -0.29
CA GLY A 142 1.48 11.04 -1.36
C GLY A 142 0.44 10.15 -2.01
N VAL A 143 0.75 9.66 -3.22
CA VAL A 143 -0.19 8.90 -4.04
C VAL A 143 -0.67 7.62 -3.35
N LYS A 144 0.22 6.85 -2.72
CA LYS A 144 -0.14 5.60 -2.04
C LYS A 144 -1.07 5.88 -0.85
N PHE A 145 -0.73 6.88 -0.04
CA PHE A 145 -1.56 7.32 1.09
C PHE A 145 -3.00 7.60 0.67
N GLN A 146 -3.19 8.38 -0.41
CA GLN A 146 -4.51 8.73 -0.92
C GLN A 146 -5.23 7.53 -1.54
N ASP A 147 -4.51 6.71 -2.31
CA ASP A 147 -5.10 5.60 -3.05
C ASP A 147 -5.50 4.45 -2.11
N TYR A 148 -4.71 4.16 -1.07
CA TYR A 148 -5.06 3.21 -0.03
C TYR A 148 -6.31 3.65 0.75
N ALA A 149 -6.42 4.94 1.10
CA ALA A 149 -7.61 5.47 1.77
C ALA A 149 -8.85 5.32 0.88
N LEU A 150 -8.74 5.69 -0.40
CA LEU A 150 -9.84 5.59 -1.38
C LEU A 150 -10.33 4.15 -1.56
N HIS A 151 -9.44 3.17 -1.40
CA HIS A 151 -9.74 1.75 -1.59
C HIS A 151 -10.07 1.00 -0.29
N GLY A 152 -10.20 1.69 0.84
CA GLY A 152 -10.71 1.07 2.07
C GLY A 152 -9.68 0.29 2.88
N VAL A 153 -8.37 0.56 2.69
CA VAL A 153 -7.35 0.03 3.61
C VAL A 153 -7.61 0.67 4.98
N SER A 154 -8.05 -0.14 5.94
CA SER A 154 -8.58 0.36 7.21
C SER A 154 -7.53 0.97 8.13
N GLU A 155 -6.28 0.54 7.99
CA GLU A 155 -5.16 1.00 8.78
C GLU A 155 -3.89 1.04 7.93
N TYR A 156 -3.15 2.14 8.07
CA TYR A 156 -1.90 2.35 7.36
C TYR A 156 -0.81 2.82 8.30
N TRP A 157 0.31 2.11 8.32
CA TRP A 157 1.48 2.47 9.11
C TRP A 157 2.58 3.02 8.21
N ILE A 158 3.13 4.17 8.60
CA ILE A 158 4.36 4.70 8.03
C ILE A 158 5.47 4.60 9.07
N VAL A 159 6.52 3.85 8.76
CA VAL A 159 7.64 3.60 9.66
C VAL A 159 8.86 4.35 9.17
N ASP A 160 9.43 5.21 9.99
CA ASP A 160 10.67 5.93 9.66
C ASP A 160 11.87 5.28 10.36
N PRO A 161 12.69 4.47 9.66
CA PRO A 161 13.85 3.82 10.26
C PRO A 161 15.02 4.78 10.53
N LYS A 162 15.01 5.99 9.96
CA LYS A 162 16.05 7.01 10.20
C LYS A 162 15.76 7.76 11.48
N ASN A 163 14.52 8.23 11.64
CA ASN A 163 14.06 9.01 12.79
C ASN A 163 13.42 8.14 13.90
N LYS A 164 13.33 6.83 13.68
CA LYS A 164 12.91 5.80 14.65
C LYS A 164 11.53 6.05 15.24
N PHE A 165 10.56 6.39 14.40
CA PHE A 165 9.17 6.51 14.81
C PHE A 165 8.26 5.69 13.89
N ILE A 166 7.05 5.45 14.38
CA ILE A 166 5.92 5.00 13.57
C ILE A 166 4.82 6.05 13.59
N GLU A 167 4.10 6.17 12.48
CA GLU A 167 2.84 6.88 12.36
C GLU A 167 1.75 5.86 12.04
N GLN A 168 0.69 5.86 12.83
CA GLN A 168 -0.49 5.02 12.64
C GLN A 168 -1.64 5.88 12.13
N TYR A 169 -2.13 5.54 10.96
CA TYR A 169 -3.27 6.17 10.33
C TYR A 169 -4.45 5.21 10.29
N ILE A 170 -5.63 5.69 10.67
CA ILE A 170 -6.89 4.93 10.62
C ILE A 170 -7.82 5.58 9.62
N LEU A 171 -8.47 4.76 8.79
CA LEU A 171 -9.42 5.23 7.81
C LEU A 171 -10.74 5.64 8.49
N GLU A 172 -11.12 6.90 8.32
CA GLU A 172 -12.36 7.50 8.82
C GLU A 172 -12.96 8.37 7.70
N ASN A 173 -14.17 8.04 7.23
CA ASN A 173 -14.86 8.78 6.15
C ASN A 173 -13.99 8.96 4.89
N ASP A 174 -13.40 7.86 4.39
CA ASP A 174 -12.53 7.83 3.20
C ASP A 174 -11.24 8.69 3.31
N GLN A 175 -10.85 9.08 4.53
CA GLN A 175 -9.62 9.81 4.80
C GLN A 175 -8.87 9.20 5.98
N TYR A 176 -7.55 9.29 5.94
CA TYR A 176 -6.71 8.81 7.03
C TYR A 176 -6.54 9.86 8.13
N THR A 177 -6.87 9.48 9.36
CA THR A 177 -6.59 10.25 10.58
C THR A 177 -5.34 9.71 11.25
N LEU A 178 -4.35 10.57 11.53
CA LEU A 178 -3.20 10.21 12.37
C LEU A 178 -3.64 10.05 13.82
N VAL A 179 -3.69 8.81 14.32
CA VAL A 179 -4.14 8.52 15.70
C VAL A 179 -2.98 8.28 16.67
N PHE A 180 -1.80 7.95 16.15
CA PHE A 180 -0.63 7.69 16.98
C PHE A 180 0.67 8.00 16.23
N LYS A 181 1.61 8.64 16.93
CA LYS A 181 2.99 8.83 16.48
C LYS A 181 3.91 8.74 17.68
N SER A 182 4.84 7.77 17.67
CA SER A 182 5.76 7.58 18.80
C SER A 182 7.07 6.95 18.38
N GLN A 183 8.08 7.09 19.24
CA GLN A 183 9.38 6.40 19.15
C GLN A 183 9.54 5.28 20.19
N LYS A 184 8.74 5.29 21.27
CA LYS A 184 8.99 4.47 22.47
C LYS A 184 7.74 3.83 23.07
N SER A 185 6.56 4.24 22.65
CA SER A 185 5.30 3.71 23.16
C SER A 185 4.95 2.40 22.45
N GLN A 186 3.99 1.66 23.02
CA GLN A 186 3.36 0.54 22.34
C GLN A 186 2.37 1.07 21.29
N VAL A 187 2.43 0.54 20.08
CA VAL A 187 1.41 0.72 19.05
C VAL A 187 0.55 -0.53 19.00
N GLU A 188 -0.76 -0.35 18.91
CA GLU A 188 -1.75 -1.43 18.81
C GLU A 188 -2.51 -1.27 17.49
N SER A 189 -2.56 -2.32 16.69
CA SER A 189 -3.29 -2.31 15.42
C SER A 189 -4.79 -2.42 15.66
N ARG A 190 -5.56 -1.60 14.92
CA ARG A 190 -7.03 -1.71 14.87
C ARG A 190 -7.50 -2.70 13.81
N ALA A 191 -6.72 -2.89 12.74
CA ALA A 191 -7.03 -3.79 11.63
C ALA A 191 -6.60 -5.25 11.89
N VAL A 192 -5.64 -5.48 12.79
CA VAL A 192 -5.18 -6.81 13.21
C VAL A 192 -5.47 -6.99 14.71
N PRO A 193 -6.60 -7.63 15.08
CA PRO A 193 -7.07 -7.67 16.46
C PRO A 193 -6.02 -8.18 17.45
N GLY A 194 -5.75 -7.41 18.51
CA GLY A 194 -4.81 -7.76 19.57
C GLY A 194 -3.33 -7.76 19.16
N PHE A 195 -3.01 -7.36 17.93
CA PHE A 195 -1.62 -7.16 17.52
C PHE A 195 -1.10 -5.86 18.12
N GLN A 196 -0.01 -5.97 18.88
CA GLN A 196 0.64 -4.83 19.52
C GLN A 196 2.14 -5.01 19.49
N MET A 197 2.88 -3.91 19.36
CA MET A 197 4.34 -3.95 19.39
C MET A 197 4.91 -2.72 20.06
N LEU A 198 6.02 -2.89 20.76
CA LEU A 198 6.77 -1.76 21.31
C LEU A 198 7.57 -1.11 20.18
N VAL A 199 7.37 0.19 19.95
CA VAL A 199 7.95 0.86 18.78
C VAL A 199 9.48 0.82 18.78
N GLU A 200 10.12 0.89 19.95
CA GLU A 200 11.57 0.79 20.02
C GLU A 200 12.11 -0.57 19.54
N ASP A 201 11.35 -1.66 19.64
CA ASP A 201 11.78 -2.99 19.21
C ASP A 201 11.96 -3.09 17.69
N ILE A 202 11.25 -2.25 16.92
CA ILE A 202 11.41 -2.11 15.47
C ILE A 202 12.85 -1.70 15.12
N PHE A 203 13.46 -0.87 15.97
CA PHE A 203 14.73 -0.20 15.69
C PHE A 203 15.92 -0.75 16.50
N LYS A 204 15.69 -1.77 17.34
CA LYS A 204 16.75 -2.48 18.08
C LYS A 204 17.60 -3.34 17.14
N ASN A 205 18.91 -3.42 17.43
CA ASN A 205 19.87 -4.19 16.63
C ASN A 205 19.71 -5.70 16.79
#